data_AF-A0A939ME23-F1
#
_entry.id   AF-A0A939ME23-F1
#
_cell.length_a   1.000
_cell.length_b   1.000
_cell.length_c   1.000
_cell.angle_alpha   90.00
_cell.angle_beta   90.00
_cell.angle_gamma   90.00
#
_symmetry.space_group_name_H-M   'P 1'
#
loop_
_entity.id
_entity.type
_entity.pdbx_description
1 polymer ?
#
loop_
_entity_poly.entity_id
_entity_poly.type
_entity_poly.pdbx_seq_one_letter_code
_entity_poly.pdbx_strand_id
1 'polypeptide(L)'
;MTIKTTVVLRDKRGGPMVYQSTWDDAAEQTLRRWVAEGASSSVIADAMHRTRSAVSGKISRLKLKRPEGQSPMTKAITKQPPKAEASVALARKLAPIEAVNSKPVPFLQAKRFHCRAVLNERGEDGLAMFCGAKKRPGSSWCPKHHRLFVNYGRA
;
A
#
# COMPACT_ATOMS: atom_id res chain seq x y z
N MET A 1 9.87 -26.83 16.26
CA MET A 1 8.86 -27.05 15.20
C MET A 1 8.66 -25.74 14.44
N THR A 2 9.31 -25.58 13.29
CA THR A 2 9.27 -24.31 12.54
C THR A 2 8.13 -24.37 11.53
N ILE A 3 7.11 -23.52 11.69
CA ILE A 3 5.95 -23.42 10.80
C ILE A 3 6.45 -22.91 9.45
N LYS A 4 6.43 -23.77 8.42
CA LYS A 4 6.75 -23.40 7.03
C LYS A 4 5.52 -22.77 6.40
N THR A 5 5.39 -21.45 6.51
CA THR A 5 4.31 -20.70 5.83
C THR A 5 4.69 -20.52 4.37
N THR A 6 4.13 -21.35 3.49
CA THR A 6 4.27 -21.25 2.04
C THR A 6 3.22 -20.29 1.50
N VAL A 7 3.65 -19.20 0.85
CA VAL A 7 2.76 -18.22 0.23
C VAL A 7 2.68 -18.51 -1.27
N VAL A 8 1.51 -18.97 -1.74
CA VAL A 8 1.27 -19.25 -3.16
C VAL A 8 0.68 -18.00 -3.80
N LEU A 9 1.46 -17.33 -4.65
CA LEU A 9 1.01 -16.23 -5.50
C LEU A 9 1.11 -16.66 -6.97
N ARG A 10 0.17 -16.19 -7.80
CA ARG A 10 0.07 -16.55 -9.22
C ARG A 10 0.94 -15.63 -10.08
N ASP A 11 1.73 -16.20 -11.00
CA ASP A 11 2.48 -15.46 -12.02
C ASP A 11 1.51 -14.80 -13.03
N LYS A 12 1.96 -13.75 -13.73
CA LYS A 12 1.30 -13.17 -14.92
C LYS A 12 1.09 -14.18 -16.05
N ARG A 13 1.78 -15.32 -16.02
CA ARG A 13 1.64 -16.46 -16.95
C ARG A 13 0.84 -17.65 -16.38
N GLY A 14 0.20 -17.49 -15.21
CA GLY A 14 -0.71 -18.50 -14.66
C GLY A 14 -0.06 -19.72 -13.98
N GLY A 15 1.27 -19.80 -13.92
CA GLY A 15 1.98 -20.88 -13.21
C GLY A 15 2.10 -20.63 -11.70
N PRO A 16 2.14 -21.70 -10.86
CA PRO A 16 2.42 -21.58 -9.44
C PRO A 16 3.91 -21.22 -9.24
N MET A 17 4.19 -19.99 -8.82
CA MET A 17 5.54 -19.59 -8.41
C MET A 17 5.66 -19.82 -6.91
N VAL A 18 6.35 -20.88 -6.49
CA VAL A 18 6.58 -21.20 -5.08
C VAL A 18 7.65 -20.25 -4.55
N TYR A 19 7.21 -19.17 -3.92
CA TYR A 19 8.10 -18.26 -3.22
C TYR A 19 8.43 -18.84 -1.84
N GLN A 20 9.67 -19.25 -1.65
CA GLN A 20 10.13 -19.64 -0.32
C GLN A 20 10.10 -18.41 0.61
N SER A 21 9.69 -18.58 1.87
CA SER A 21 9.59 -17.50 2.86
C SER A 21 10.74 -17.53 3.88
N THR A 22 11.31 -18.70 4.15
CA THR A 22 12.35 -18.94 5.16
C THR A 22 13.74 -18.61 4.62
N TRP A 23 14.55 -17.83 5.34
CA TRP A 23 15.96 -17.64 5.01
C TRP A 23 16.76 -18.64 5.82
N ASP A 24 17.36 -19.63 5.16
CA ASP A 24 18.35 -20.52 5.75
C ASP A 24 19.76 -19.93 5.60
N ASP A 25 20.71 -20.49 6.35
CA ASP A 25 22.10 -20.00 6.35
C ASP A 25 22.74 -20.14 4.95
N ALA A 26 22.34 -21.17 4.18
CA ALA A 26 22.78 -21.37 2.81
C ALA A 26 22.27 -20.26 1.85
N ALA A 27 20.99 -19.86 1.96
CA ALA A 27 20.45 -18.74 1.20
C ALA A 27 21.10 -17.42 1.61
N GLU A 28 21.43 -17.23 2.89
CA GLU A 28 22.16 -16.03 3.34
C GLU A 28 23.57 -15.96 2.75
N GLN A 29 24.32 -17.07 2.71
CA GLN A 29 25.63 -17.11 2.09
C GLN A 29 25.56 -16.81 0.59
N THR A 30 24.57 -17.38 -0.10
CA THR A 30 24.32 -17.09 -1.51
C THR A 30 24.00 -15.61 -1.73
N LEU A 31 23.14 -15.02 -0.89
CA LEU A 31 22.82 -13.59 -0.95
C LEU A 31 24.06 -12.72 -0.75
N ARG A 32 24.92 -13.03 0.22
CA ARG A 32 26.17 -12.30 0.47
C ARG A 32 27.10 -12.33 -0.74
N ARG A 33 27.28 -13.51 -1.33
CA ARG A 33 28.11 -13.69 -2.53
C ARG A 33 27.60 -12.83 -3.69
N TRP A 34 26.31 -12.90 -4.01
CA TRP A 34 25.74 -12.16 -5.13
C TRP A 34 25.74 -10.65 -4.91
N VAL A 35 25.56 -10.19 -3.67
CA VAL A 35 25.67 -8.76 -3.33
C VAL A 35 27.12 -8.26 -3.46
N ALA A 36 28.10 -9.07 -3.05
CA ALA A 36 29.53 -8.76 -3.22
C ALA A 36 29.93 -8.72 -4.69
N GLU A 37 29.35 -9.58 -5.53
CA GLU A 37 29.48 -9.56 -7.00
C GLU A 37 28.75 -8.38 -7.66
N GLY A 38 28.05 -7.54 -6.91
CA GLY A 38 27.36 -6.35 -7.44
C GLY A 38 25.99 -6.63 -8.07
N ALA A 39 25.48 -7.87 -7.99
CA ALA A 39 24.19 -8.24 -8.58
C ALA A 39 23.04 -7.41 -8.01
N SER A 40 22.08 -7.02 -8.85
CA SER A 40 20.91 -6.23 -8.43
C SER A 40 19.88 -7.08 -7.66
N SER A 41 19.09 -6.44 -6.79
CA SER A 41 18.08 -7.16 -5.99
C SER A 41 17.04 -7.90 -6.84
N SER A 42 16.79 -7.43 -8.07
CA SER A 42 15.89 -8.10 -9.02
C SER A 42 16.52 -9.36 -9.62
N VAL A 43 17.81 -9.31 -9.95
CA VAL A 43 18.55 -10.47 -10.48
C VAL A 43 18.65 -11.57 -9.41
N ILE A 44 18.96 -11.18 -8.17
CA ILE A 44 19.01 -12.09 -7.02
C ILE A 44 17.62 -12.69 -6.75
N ALA A 45 16.56 -11.88 -6.83
CA ALA A 45 15.18 -12.31 -6.65
C ALA A 45 14.77 -13.40 -7.66
N ASP A 46 15.09 -13.20 -8.94
CA ASP A 46 14.80 -14.15 -10.00
C ASP A 46 15.56 -15.47 -9.77
N ALA A 47 16.85 -15.40 -9.41
CA ALA A 47 17.69 -16.58 -9.21
C ALA A 47 17.34 -17.39 -7.97
N MET A 48 16.97 -16.73 -6.88
CA MET A 48 16.63 -17.39 -5.61
C MET A 48 15.14 -17.76 -5.50
N HIS A 49 14.35 -17.47 -6.54
CA HIS A 49 12.89 -17.52 -6.47
C HIS A 49 12.37 -16.82 -5.20
N ARG A 50 12.81 -15.57 -5.00
CA ARG A 50 12.38 -14.65 -3.92
C ARG A 50 11.83 -13.35 -4.47
N THR A 51 10.91 -12.70 -3.75
CA THR A 51 10.41 -11.41 -4.22
C THR A 51 11.50 -10.35 -4.06
N ARG A 52 11.53 -9.37 -4.97
CA ARG A 52 12.49 -8.25 -4.89
C ARG A 52 12.47 -7.56 -3.52
N SER A 53 11.28 -7.39 -2.93
CA SER A 53 11.11 -6.77 -1.61
C SER A 53 11.69 -7.63 -0.48
N ALA A 54 11.53 -8.95 -0.54
CA ALA A 54 12.13 -9.86 0.44
C ALA A 54 13.66 -9.82 0.40
N VAL A 55 14.25 -9.81 -0.81
CA VAL A 55 15.70 -9.69 -1.01
C VAL A 55 16.22 -8.35 -0.49
N SER A 56 15.62 -7.22 -0.93
CA SER A 56 16.04 -5.89 -0.47
C SER A 56 15.92 -5.71 1.05
N GLY A 57 14.84 -6.21 1.64
CA GLY A 57 14.66 -6.19 3.09
C GLY A 57 15.72 -7.02 3.82
N LYS A 58 16.11 -8.17 3.27
CA LYS A 58 17.16 -9.02 3.87
C LYS A 58 18.54 -8.38 3.77
N ILE A 59 18.90 -7.81 2.61
CA ILE A 59 20.14 -7.04 2.42
C ILE A 59 20.25 -5.91 3.44
N SER A 60 19.16 -5.15 3.65
CA SER A 60 19.11 -4.06 4.62
C SER A 60 19.31 -4.55 6.05
N ARG A 61 18.63 -5.64 6.47
CA ARG A 61 18.79 -6.23 7.81
C ARG A 61 20.19 -6.78 8.07
N LEU A 62 20.82 -7.37 7.05
CA LEU A 62 22.19 -7.90 7.13
C LEU A 62 23.26 -6.81 6.95
N LYS A 63 22.87 -5.55 6.71
CA LYS A 63 23.77 -4.40 6.49
C LYS A 63 24.84 -4.68 5.43
N LEU A 64 24.50 -5.44 4.39
CA LEU A 64 25.43 -5.76 3.31
C LEU A 64 25.66 -4.51 2.45
N LYS A 65 26.92 -4.10 2.32
CA LYS A 65 27.32 -3.02 1.42
C LYS A 65 27.52 -3.60 0.01
N ARG A 66 26.91 -2.97 -0.99
CA ARG A 66 27.23 -3.23 -2.39
C ARG A 66 28.50 -2.43 -2.74
N PRO A 67 29.43 -2.96 -3.56
CA PRO A 67 30.60 -2.20 -3.99
C PRO A 67 30.22 -0.81 -4.51
N GLU A 68 30.88 0.23 -3.98
CA GLU A 68 30.62 1.61 -4.36
C GLU A 68 31.00 1.85 -5.83
N GLY A 69 30.22 2.68 -6.53
CA GLY A 69 30.45 3.01 -7.94
C GLY A 69 29.81 2.05 -8.95
N GLN A 70 29.35 0.86 -8.53
CA GLN A 70 28.56 -0.01 -9.41
C GLN A 70 27.07 0.28 -9.23
N SER A 71 26.52 1.09 -10.14
CA SER A 71 25.07 1.11 -10.32
C SER A 71 24.62 -0.34 -10.51
N PRO A 72 23.63 -0.84 -9.73
CA PRO A 72 23.19 -2.22 -9.85
C PRO A 72 22.89 -2.49 -11.32
N MET A 73 23.45 -3.56 -11.90
CA MET A 73 23.13 -3.96 -13.28
C MET A 73 21.61 -4.09 -13.37
N THR A 74 20.99 -3.03 -13.87
CA THR A 74 19.57 -2.96 -14.10
C THR A 74 19.41 -3.67 -15.42
N LYS A 75 18.59 -4.72 -15.44
CA LYS A 75 18.07 -5.24 -16.71
C LYS A 75 17.56 -4.01 -17.47
N ALA A 76 18.02 -3.81 -18.70
CA ALA A 76 17.58 -2.71 -19.54
C ALA A 76 16.06 -2.67 -19.46
N ILE A 77 15.53 -1.62 -18.82
CA ILE A 77 14.09 -1.44 -18.70
C ILE A 77 13.63 -1.22 -20.14
N THR A 78 13.03 -2.24 -20.73
CA THR A 78 12.18 -2.07 -21.90
C THR A 78 11.14 -1.06 -21.47
N LYS A 79 11.23 0.16 -22.04
CA LYS A 79 10.31 1.26 -21.79
C LYS A 79 8.90 0.70 -21.97
N GLN A 80 8.19 0.45 -20.88
CA GLN A 80 6.77 0.20 -21.00
C GLN A 80 6.17 1.46 -21.61
N PRO A 81 5.34 1.33 -22.66
CA PRO A 81 4.65 2.49 -23.19
C PRO A 81 3.88 3.16 -22.04
N PRO A 82 3.85 4.50 -21.98
CA PRO A 82 3.18 5.22 -20.93
C PRO A 82 1.75 4.71 -20.86
N LYS A 83 1.40 4.15 -19.71
CA LYS A 83 0.04 3.71 -19.40
C LYS A 83 -0.85 4.93 -19.59
N ALA A 84 -1.65 4.91 -20.66
CA ALA A 84 -2.54 6.02 -21.02
C ALA A 84 -3.26 6.51 -19.76
N GLU A 85 -3.04 7.79 -19.46
CA GLU A 85 -3.71 8.46 -18.37
C GLU A 85 -5.21 8.31 -18.58
N ALA A 86 -5.90 7.70 -17.62
CA ALA A 86 -7.34 7.68 -17.62
C ALA A 86 -7.81 9.13 -17.56
N SER A 87 -8.30 9.63 -18.69
CA SER A 87 -8.88 10.96 -18.83
C SER A 87 -9.87 11.18 -17.70
N VAL A 88 -9.59 12.16 -16.84
CA VAL A 88 -10.48 12.62 -15.78
C VAL A 88 -11.68 13.24 -16.48
N ALA A 89 -12.73 12.44 -16.67
CA ALA A 89 -13.96 12.87 -17.28
C ALA A 89 -14.69 13.88 -16.38
N LEU A 90 -14.87 15.07 -16.93
CA LEU A 90 -15.84 16.13 -16.65
C LEU A 90 -16.29 16.34 -15.20
N ALA A 91 -15.94 17.51 -14.67
CA ALA A 91 -16.57 18.15 -13.53
C ALA A 91 -18.07 18.34 -13.79
N ARG A 92 -18.88 17.39 -13.33
CA ARG A 92 -20.33 17.54 -13.22
C ARG A 92 -20.61 18.64 -12.19
N LYS A 93 -21.15 19.78 -12.64
CA LYS A 93 -21.68 20.84 -11.75
C LYS A 93 -22.64 20.18 -10.75
N LEU A 94 -22.23 20.09 -9.49
CA LEU A 94 -23.09 19.63 -8.41
C LEU A 94 -23.87 20.83 -7.91
N ALA A 95 -25.19 20.75 -7.99
CA ALA A 95 -26.10 21.67 -7.32
C ALA A 95 -25.75 21.77 -5.82
N PRO A 96 -26.08 22.89 -5.15
CA PRO A 96 -25.90 23.03 -3.70
C PRO A 96 -26.57 21.86 -2.98
N ILE A 97 -25.75 20.98 -2.40
CA ILE A 97 -26.24 19.82 -1.66
C ILE A 97 -26.65 20.34 -0.31
N GLU A 98 -27.97 20.49 -0.12
CA GLU A 98 -28.55 20.75 1.19
C GLU A 98 -28.02 19.73 2.19
N ALA A 99 -27.61 20.22 3.36
CA ALA A 99 -27.11 19.41 4.45
C ALA A 99 -28.27 18.60 5.03
N VAL A 100 -28.62 17.50 4.35
CA VAL A 100 -29.55 16.52 4.91
C VAL A 100 -28.90 16.00 6.19
N ASN A 101 -29.55 16.26 7.32
CA ASN A 101 -29.19 15.76 8.64
C ASN A 101 -29.24 14.23 8.61
N SER A 102 -28.15 13.62 8.15
CA SER A 102 -27.99 12.18 8.18
C SER A 102 -27.80 11.75 9.62
N LYS A 103 -28.56 10.74 10.05
CA LYS A 103 -28.34 10.08 11.33
C LYS A 103 -26.90 9.57 11.42
N PRO A 104 -26.26 9.64 12.61
CA PRO A 104 -24.98 8.99 12.83
C PRO A 104 -24.99 7.53 12.39
N VAL A 105 -23.89 7.05 11.84
CA VAL A 105 -23.75 5.67 11.34
C VAL A 105 -22.66 4.95 12.14
N PRO A 106 -22.86 3.69 12.55
CA PRO A 106 -21.82 2.91 13.22
C PRO A 106 -20.68 2.59 12.24
N PHE A 107 -19.50 2.29 12.79
CA PHE A 107 -18.29 2.00 12.02
C PHE A 107 -18.52 1.03 10.85
N LEU A 108 -19.24 -0.07 11.09
CA LEU A 108 -19.48 -1.12 10.11
C LEU A 108 -20.38 -0.67 8.95
N GLN A 109 -21.22 0.34 9.17
CA GLN A 109 -22.16 0.87 8.17
C GLN A 109 -21.61 2.10 7.43
N ALA A 110 -20.42 2.58 7.81
CA ALA A 110 -19.81 3.75 7.19
C ALA A 110 -19.34 3.44 5.75
N LYS A 111 -20.04 3.99 4.76
CA LYS A 111 -19.70 3.84 3.33
C LYS A 111 -18.65 4.86 2.89
N ARG A 112 -18.04 4.63 1.71
CA ARG A 112 -16.99 5.48 1.12
C ARG A 112 -17.35 6.96 0.95
N PHE A 113 -18.63 7.31 0.94
CA PHE A 113 -19.13 8.67 0.75
C PHE A 113 -19.59 9.35 2.06
N HIS A 114 -19.54 8.64 3.19
CA HIS A 114 -19.88 9.18 4.50
C HIS A 114 -18.68 9.93 5.11
N CYS A 115 -19.00 10.94 5.91
CA CYS A 115 -18.08 11.68 6.75
C CYS A 115 -17.52 10.76 7.83
N ARG A 116 -16.20 10.76 7.97
CA ARG A 116 -15.46 9.93 8.93
C ARG A 116 -15.17 10.63 10.26
N ALA A 117 -15.88 11.71 10.57
CA ALA A 117 -15.78 12.32 11.89
C ALA A 117 -16.39 11.39 12.95
N VAL A 118 -15.58 11.00 13.92
CA VAL A 118 -16.01 10.20 15.08
C VAL A 118 -16.77 11.11 16.03
N LEU A 119 -17.93 10.66 16.50
CA LEU A 119 -18.73 11.33 17.52
C LEU A 119 -18.40 10.74 18.89
N ASN A 120 -18.65 11.51 19.95
CA ASN A 120 -18.46 11.06 21.35
C ASN A 120 -19.58 10.14 21.84
N GLU A 121 -20.43 9.64 20.93
CA GLU A 121 -21.54 8.75 21.20
C GLU A 121 -21.19 7.32 20.74
N ARG A 122 -21.72 6.33 21.45
CA ARG A 122 -21.64 4.92 21.07
C ARG A 122 -23.01 4.43 20.62
N GLY A 123 -23.01 3.58 19.59
CA GLY A 123 -24.22 2.89 19.15
C GLY A 123 -24.67 1.84 20.17
N GLU A 124 -25.85 1.26 19.96
CA GLU A 124 -26.36 0.14 20.74
C GLU A 124 -25.43 -1.08 20.69
N ASP A 125 -24.68 -1.21 19.60
CA ASP A 125 -23.63 -2.21 19.38
C ASP A 125 -22.32 -1.92 20.13
N GLY A 126 -22.25 -0.81 20.88
CA GLY A 126 -21.06 -0.33 21.57
C GLY A 126 -19.98 0.24 20.64
N LEU A 127 -20.23 0.30 19.32
CA LEU A 127 -19.28 0.80 18.35
C LEU A 127 -19.27 2.33 18.31
N ALA A 128 -18.13 2.88 17.88
CA ALA A 128 -18.01 4.30 17.65
C ALA A 128 -18.96 4.76 16.54
N MET A 129 -19.69 5.84 16.80
CA MET A 129 -20.58 6.45 15.83
C MET A 129 -19.83 7.49 14.98
N PHE A 130 -20.09 7.47 13.68
CA PHE A 130 -19.58 8.44 12.74
C PHE A 130 -20.67 9.41 12.34
N CYS A 131 -20.29 10.64 12.00
CA CYS A 131 -21.21 11.68 11.53
C CYS A 131 -22.14 11.22 10.39
N GLY A 132 -21.67 10.34 9.48
CA GLY A 132 -22.51 9.76 8.43
C GLY A 132 -22.87 10.70 7.27
N ALA A 133 -22.75 12.03 7.44
CA ALA A 133 -23.11 13.00 6.41
C ALA A 133 -22.28 12.86 5.15
N LYS A 134 -22.81 13.28 4.00
CA LYS A 134 -22.09 13.21 2.73
C LYS A 134 -20.77 13.99 2.82
N LYS A 135 -19.67 13.31 2.52
CA LYS A 135 -18.33 13.92 2.53
C LYS A 135 -18.17 14.90 1.36
N ARG A 136 -17.36 15.93 1.59
CA ARG A 136 -16.94 16.86 0.55
C ARG A 136 -16.02 16.14 -0.46
N PRO A 137 -16.14 16.39 -1.78
CA PRO A 137 -15.18 15.88 -2.76
C PRO A 137 -13.74 16.25 -2.37
N GLY A 138 -12.82 15.29 -2.47
CA GLY A 138 -11.42 15.47 -2.05
C GLY A 138 -11.18 15.45 -0.55
N SER A 139 -12.20 15.15 0.27
CA SER A 139 -12.07 15.11 1.73
C SER A 139 -12.68 13.85 2.34
N SER A 140 -12.22 13.50 3.54
CA SER A 140 -12.83 12.46 4.39
C SER A 140 -14.00 12.97 5.23
N TRP A 141 -14.27 14.28 5.19
CA TRP A 141 -15.23 14.95 6.08
C TRP A 141 -16.34 15.67 5.31
N CYS A 142 -17.51 15.82 5.93
CA CYS A 142 -18.57 16.70 5.46
C CYS A 142 -18.16 18.18 5.60
N PRO A 143 -18.87 19.15 5.00
CA PRO A 143 -18.50 20.56 5.08
C PRO A 143 -18.29 21.08 6.51
N LYS A 144 -19.11 20.66 7.47
CA LYS A 144 -18.98 21.01 8.89
C LYS A 144 -17.66 20.51 9.48
N HIS A 145 -17.41 19.20 9.39
CA HIS A 145 -16.21 18.59 9.97
C HIS A 145 -14.93 18.91 9.19
N HIS A 146 -15.04 19.23 7.91
CA HIS A 146 -13.92 19.74 7.13
C HIS A 146 -13.45 21.08 7.68
N ARG A 147 -14.35 22.02 7.99
CA ARG A 147 -13.99 23.29 8.64
C ARG A 147 -13.32 23.04 10.00
N LEU A 148 -13.87 22.12 10.80
CA LEU A 148 -13.35 21.82 12.14
C LEU A 148 -11.96 21.15 12.11
N PHE A 149 -11.70 20.20 11.22
CA PHE A 149 -10.45 19.43 11.26
C PHE A 149 -9.36 19.93 10.30
N VAL A 150 -9.74 20.60 9.23
CA VAL A 150 -8.78 21.08 8.22
C VAL A 150 -8.41 22.54 8.47
N ASN A 151 -9.38 23.39 8.84
CA ASN A 151 -9.11 24.83 8.97
C ASN A 151 -8.55 25.19 10.34
N TYR A 152 -8.93 24.51 11.43
CA TYR A 152 -8.41 24.79 12.77
C TYR A 152 -6.96 24.29 13.00
N GLY A 153 -6.38 23.53 12.06
CA GLY A 153 -4.98 23.09 12.12
C GLY A 153 -4.00 23.97 11.32
N ARG A 154 -4.44 25.13 10.82
CA ARG A 154 -3.63 26.10 10.05
C ARG A 154 -3.59 27.47 10.74
N ALA A 155 -3.33 27.49 12.04
CA ALA A 155 -2.90 28.69 12.76
C ALA A 155 -1.37 28.64 12.90
#